data_AF-A0A3N2G7G2-F1
#
_entry.id   AF-A0A3N2G7G2-F1
#
_cell.length_a   1.000
_cell.length_b   1.000
_cell.length_c   1.000
_cell.angle_alpha   90.00
_cell.angle_beta   90.00
_cell.angle_gamma   90.00
#
_symmetry.space_group_name_H-M   'P 1'
#
loop_
_entity.id
_entity.type
_entity.pdbx_description
1 polymer ?
#
loop_
_entity_poly.entity_id
_entity_poly.type
_entity_poly.pdbx_seq_one_letter_code
_entity_poly.pdbx_strand_id
1 'polypeptide(L)'
;MPHLYATGTAMPVISELNPGRVDNPPISNRPTGGQGVLLTEQTSAKKDLDDLLEDHVADPHLAAMARTIARRLSLRRPPTAQLERGTGALVSAPYAYRSDDVDLDRTLEVLAEHPVPEDTDVVVRERMSARRAAVLIVDVSGSMRGEKVRIAAATVAALSADLSGAGDELALVAFWSDAAVVKRLDQPATSAQMLDTLLRIPARGLTNVGFGLSVAHAELARAAARRRTAILLTDAVHNAGPDPRDVAPRFPALHVLLETDGEHGLPLGRDLARFGHGTLSAIRTHRDVAPALNRVLAR
;
A
#
# COMPACT_ATOMS: atom_id res chain seq x y z
N MET A 1 2.15 1.87 -32.32
CA MET A 1 2.99 2.48 -31.27
C MET A 1 2.29 2.29 -29.94
N PRO A 2 2.82 1.48 -29.00
CA PRO A 2 2.13 1.18 -27.76
C PRO A 2 2.27 2.36 -26.80
N HIS A 3 1.21 3.14 -26.62
CA HIS A 3 1.15 4.11 -25.53
C HIS A 3 0.47 3.45 -24.33
N LEU A 4 1.22 2.59 -23.64
CA LEU A 4 1.04 2.40 -22.20
C LEU A 4 1.45 3.72 -21.55
N TYR A 5 0.49 4.65 -21.49
CA TYR A 5 0.45 5.88 -20.70
C TYR A 5 1.78 6.64 -20.55
N ALA A 6 2.13 7.41 -21.57
CA ALA A 6 2.86 8.68 -21.46
C ALA A 6 1.96 9.73 -22.13
N THR A 7 1.58 10.87 -21.52
CA THR A 7 2.41 11.86 -20.82
C THR A 7 1.50 12.75 -19.95
N GLY A 8 1.91 13.10 -18.72
CA GLY A 8 1.25 14.15 -17.92
C GLY A 8 1.17 13.88 -16.41
N THR A 9 1.55 14.88 -15.60
CA THR A 9 1.79 14.87 -14.14
C THR A 9 0.56 14.81 -13.23
N ALA A 10 -0.64 14.50 -13.72
CA ALA A 10 -1.87 14.49 -12.93
C ALA A 10 -2.43 13.07 -12.70
N MET A 11 -3.23 12.94 -11.64
CA MET A 11 -3.75 11.72 -10.97
C MET A 11 -4.36 10.66 -11.92
N PRO A 12 -4.39 9.36 -11.57
CA PRO A 12 -5.06 8.33 -12.38
C PRO A 12 -6.39 7.82 -11.78
N VAL A 13 -7.37 7.62 -12.68
CA VAL A 13 -8.79 7.33 -12.42
C VAL A 13 -9.41 6.48 -13.54
N ILE A 14 -10.05 5.37 -13.16
CA ILE A 14 -11.43 4.85 -13.42
C ILE A 14 -11.92 4.47 -14.82
N SER A 15 -12.56 3.29 -14.86
CA SER A 15 -13.50 2.76 -15.84
C SER A 15 -14.84 2.47 -15.19
N GLU A 16 -15.86 3.00 -15.85
CA GLU A 16 -17.23 2.52 -15.79
C GLU A 16 -17.41 1.46 -16.87
N LEU A 17 -17.94 0.31 -16.50
CA LEU A 17 -18.56 -0.61 -17.43
C LEU A 17 -19.90 0.00 -17.86
N ASN A 18 -19.97 0.54 -19.06
CA ASN A 18 -21.22 1.01 -19.65
C ASN A 18 -22.07 -0.21 -20.06
N PRO A 19 -23.29 -0.42 -19.51
CA PRO A 19 -24.12 -1.58 -19.84
C PRO A 19 -24.96 -1.39 -21.12
N GLY A 20 -24.80 -0.27 -21.83
CA GLY A 20 -25.67 0.09 -22.95
C GLY A 20 -25.03 -0.06 -24.33
N ARG A 21 -24.92 -1.28 -24.87
CA ARG A 21 -25.14 -1.52 -26.32
C ARG A 21 -25.39 -2.99 -26.64
N VAL A 22 -26.63 -3.25 -27.02
CA VAL A 22 -27.08 -4.47 -27.71
C VAL A 22 -26.42 -4.46 -29.10
N ASP A 23 -25.68 -5.52 -29.41
CA ASP A 23 -25.44 -6.14 -30.74
C ASP A 23 -24.02 -6.70 -30.85
N ASN A 24 -23.93 -8.03 -30.78
CA ASN A 24 -22.74 -8.85 -31.00
C ASN A 24 -22.33 -8.77 -32.50
N PRO A 25 -21.03 -8.91 -32.85
CA PRO A 25 -20.57 -10.24 -33.28
C PRO A 25 -19.09 -10.54 -32.91
N PRO A 26 -18.58 -11.74 -33.28
CA PRO A 26 -18.14 -12.77 -32.36
C PRO A 26 -16.80 -12.49 -31.65
N ILE A 27 -16.67 -13.03 -30.44
CA ILE A 27 -15.40 -13.18 -29.70
C ILE A 27 -14.43 -14.03 -30.54
N SER A 28 -13.46 -13.40 -31.21
CA SER A 28 -12.38 -14.15 -31.86
C SER A 28 -11.31 -14.49 -30.83
N ASN A 29 -11.45 -15.66 -30.21
CA ASN A 29 -10.40 -16.22 -29.36
C ASN A 29 -9.32 -16.85 -30.27
N ARG A 30 -8.34 -16.06 -30.73
CA ARG A 30 -7.15 -16.60 -31.39
C ARG A 30 -6.01 -16.73 -30.38
N PRO A 31 -5.37 -17.90 -30.25
CA PRO A 31 -4.19 -18.05 -29.41
C PRO A 31 -3.00 -17.40 -30.12
N THR A 32 -2.47 -16.32 -29.57
CA THR A 32 -1.16 -15.78 -29.97
C THR A 32 -0.09 -16.51 -29.16
N GLY A 33 0.63 -17.41 -29.84
CA GLY A 33 1.85 -18.01 -29.31
C GLY A 33 2.94 -16.95 -29.12
N GLY A 34 3.71 -17.11 -28.04
CA GLY A 34 4.93 -16.35 -27.76
C GLY A 34 4.70 -14.98 -27.13
N GLN A 35 5.03 -14.83 -25.84
CA GLN A 35 5.04 -13.56 -25.09
C GLN A 35 3.70 -12.79 -25.16
N GLY A 36 2.65 -13.39 -24.61
CA GLY A 36 1.27 -12.89 -24.70
C GLY A 36 1.03 -11.60 -23.94
N VAL A 37 0.99 -10.48 -24.66
CA VAL A 37 0.24 -9.28 -24.27
C VAL A 37 -1.24 -9.56 -24.59
N LEU A 38 -2.09 -9.65 -23.57
CA LEU A 38 -3.54 -9.65 -23.75
C LEU A 38 -3.97 -8.23 -24.17
N LEU A 39 -4.26 -8.04 -25.45
CA LEU A 39 -4.90 -6.85 -25.98
C LEU A 39 -6.41 -7.00 -25.79
N THR A 40 -7.03 -6.10 -25.02
CA THR A 40 -8.48 -5.94 -24.99
C THR A 40 -8.87 -4.84 -25.99
N GLU A 41 -9.95 -5.05 -26.74
CA GLU A 41 -10.54 -4.04 -27.66
C GLU A 41 -11.26 -2.90 -26.88
N GLN A 42 -11.13 -2.85 -25.55
CA GLN A 42 -11.83 -1.89 -24.72
C GLN A 42 -11.02 -0.60 -24.59
N THR A 43 -11.62 0.52 -25.01
CA THR A 43 -11.07 1.87 -24.85
C THR A 43 -11.33 2.41 -23.44
N SER A 44 -10.27 2.81 -22.74
CA SER A 44 -10.34 3.44 -21.40
C SER A 44 -9.88 4.90 -21.49
N ALA A 45 -10.54 5.79 -20.74
CA ALA A 45 -10.15 7.20 -20.64
C ALA A 45 -9.60 7.49 -19.24
N LYS A 46 -8.45 8.17 -19.16
CA LYS A 46 -7.89 8.65 -17.89
C LYS A 46 -8.69 9.88 -17.45
N LYS A 47 -9.18 9.88 -16.21
CA LYS A 47 -9.87 11.02 -15.58
C LYS A 47 -9.08 11.58 -14.39
N ASP A 48 -9.52 12.68 -13.79
CA ASP A 48 -8.95 13.19 -12.52
C ASP A 48 -9.67 12.58 -11.32
N LEU A 49 -8.96 12.40 -10.19
CA LEU A 49 -9.51 11.78 -8.97
C LEU A 49 -10.74 12.55 -8.50
N ASP A 50 -10.67 13.88 -8.58
CA ASP A 50 -11.76 14.77 -8.18
C ASP A 50 -13.02 14.56 -9.01
N ASP A 51 -12.93 14.08 -10.27
CA ASP A 51 -14.10 13.78 -11.11
C ASP A 51 -14.89 12.57 -10.62
N LEU A 52 -14.27 11.72 -9.78
CA LEU A 52 -14.91 10.57 -9.18
C LEU A 52 -15.57 10.90 -7.84
N LEU A 53 -14.92 11.72 -7.03
CA LEU A 53 -15.20 11.77 -5.60
C LEU A 53 -16.61 12.27 -5.35
N GLU A 54 -17.39 11.47 -4.62
CA GLU A 54 -18.70 11.85 -4.15
C GLU A 54 -18.59 12.69 -2.87
N ASP A 55 -19.67 13.42 -2.56
CA ASP A 55 -19.80 14.11 -1.29
C ASP A 55 -19.97 13.06 -0.18
N HIS A 56 -18.94 12.94 0.66
CA HIS A 56 -18.97 12.13 1.86
C HIS A 56 -18.77 13.03 3.08
N VAL A 57 -19.63 12.87 4.09
CA VAL A 57 -19.42 13.55 5.37
C VAL A 57 -18.33 12.79 6.12
N ALA A 58 -17.17 13.43 6.30
CA ALA A 58 -16.07 12.87 7.07
C ALA A 58 -16.53 12.43 8.47
N ASP A 59 -16.29 11.17 8.82
CA ASP A 59 -16.64 10.63 10.15
C ASP A 59 -15.53 10.96 11.18
N PRO A 60 -15.80 11.82 12.19
CA PRO A 60 -14.81 12.19 13.20
C PRO A 60 -14.35 11.01 14.05
N HIS A 61 -15.22 10.01 14.29
CA HIS A 61 -14.87 8.82 15.06
C HIS A 61 -13.86 7.96 14.33
N LEU A 62 -14.01 7.86 13.00
CA LEU A 62 -13.10 7.10 12.17
C LEU A 62 -11.73 7.77 12.07
N ALA A 63 -11.70 9.09 11.90
CA ALA A 63 -10.46 9.87 11.95
C ALA A 63 -9.77 9.74 13.32
N ALA A 64 -10.53 9.79 14.42
CA ALA A 64 -10.01 9.59 15.77
C ALA A 64 -9.48 8.17 15.99
N MET A 65 -10.15 7.15 15.44
CA MET A 65 -9.70 5.76 15.48
C MET A 65 -8.39 5.57 14.71
N ALA A 66 -8.29 6.10 13.49
CA ALA A 66 -7.07 6.06 12.68
C ALA A 66 -5.89 6.73 13.42
N ARG A 67 -6.11 7.91 14.02
CA ARG A 67 -5.11 8.57 14.88
C ARG A 67 -4.73 7.72 16.09
N THR A 68 -5.69 7.09 16.74
CA THR A 68 -5.45 6.23 17.91
C THR A 68 -4.63 4.99 17.55
N ILE A 69 -4.94 4.35 16.41
CA ILE A 69 -4.20 3.18 15.91
C ILE A 69 -2.78 3.59 15.54
N ALA A 70 -2.61 4.68 14.78
CA ALA A 70 -1.29 5.19 14.41
C ALA A 70 -0.44 5.48 15.65
N ARG A 71 -1.01 6.15 16.66
CA ARG A 71 -0.33 6.43 17.93
C ARG A 71 0.01 5.16 18.71
N ARG A 72 -0.90 4.18 18.79
CA ARG A 72 -0.62 2.92 19.50
C ARG A 72 0.47 2.10 18.83
N LEU A 73 0.54 2.14 17.51
CA LEU A 73 1.55 1.41 16.74
C LEU A 73 2.91 2.10 16.77
N SER A 74 2.95 3.43 16.73
CA SER A 74 4.21 4.18 16.92
C SER A 74 4.81 3.98 18.32
N LEU A 75 3.98 3.76 19.34
CA LEU A 75 4.41 3.53 20.73
C LEU A 75 4.77 2.08 21.06
N ARG A 76 4.31 1.09 20.28
CA ARG A 76 4.46 -0.34 20.60
C ARG A 76 5.70 -1.01 20.03
N ARG A 77 6.59 -0.28 19.35
CA ARG A 77 7.83 -0.86 18.83
C ARG A 77 8.90 -0.82 19.95
N PRO A 78 9.24 -1.96 20.58
CA PRO A 78 10.40 -1.97 21.46
C PRO A 78 11.66 -1.67 20.63
N PRO A 79 12.68 -0.99 21.21
CA PRO A 79 13.93 -0.68 20.52
C PRO A 79 14.60 -1.92 19.90
N THR A 80 14.30 -3.11 20.44
CA THR A 80 14.85 -4.39 20.00
C THR A 80 14.30 -4.91 18.68
N ALA A 81 13.15 -4.43 18.18
CA ALA A 81 12.68 -4.75 16.82
C ALA A 81 13.43 -3.96 15.73
N GLN A 82 14.30 -3.05 16.14
CA GLN A 82 15.21 -2.28 15.29
C GLN A 82 16.59 -2.94 15.13
N LEU A 83 16.77 -4.14 15.69
CA LEU A 83 17.91 -5.02 15.42
C LEU A 83 17.87 -5.67 14.02
N GLU A 84 17.00 -5.21 13.11
CA GLU A 84 17.40 -5.20 11.71
C GLU A 84 18.53 -4.18 11.59
N ARG A 85 19.76 -4.62 11.92
CA ARG A 85 20.99 -3.99 11.47
C ARG A 85 20.82 -3.77 9.97
N GLY A 86 20.36 -2.60 9.56
CA GLY A 86 20.14 -2.30 8.16
C GLY A 86 21.43 -2.63 7.43
N THR A 87 21.42 -3.27 6.27
CA THR A 87 22.68 -3.53 5.54
C THR A 87 23.27 -2.25 4.91
N GLY A 88 22.68 -1.09 5.21
CA GLY A 88 23.10 0.22 4.75
C GLY A 88 24.41 0.70 5.38
N ALA A 89 24.87 1.85 4.88
CA ALA A 89 26.05 2.53 5.38
C ALA A 89 25.85 2.91 6.86
N LEU A 90 26.92 2.73 7.64
CA LEU A 90 27.02 3.30 8.98
C LEU A 90 27.13 4.82 8.85
N VAL A 91 26.26 5.54 9.53
CA VAL A 91 26.29 6.99 9.65
C VAL A 91 26.28 7.36 11.13
N SER A 92 27.06 8.37 11.48
CA SER A 92 27.09 8.91 12.84
C SER A 92 25.94 9.91 12.99
N ALA A 93 25.07 9.69 13.97
CA ALA A 93 23.90 10.54 14.24
C ALA A 93 23.77 10.80 15.75
N PRO A 94 23.19 11.93 16.18
CA PRO A 94 22.87 12.19 17.58
C PRO A 94 21.97 11.09 18.15
N TYR A 95 22.18 10.73 19.41
CA TYR A 95 21.39 9.72 20.09
C TYR A 95 19.94 10.17 20.23
N ALA A 96 19.02 9.36 19.72
CA ALA A 96 17.58 9.60 19.74
C ALA A 96 16.79 8.45 20.39
N TYR A 97 17.40 7.76 21.37
CA TYR A 97 16.84 6.58 22.05
C TYR A 97 16.49 5.41 21.11
N ARG A 98 17.23 5.27 20.00
CA ARG A 98 16.95 4.31 18.92
C ARG A 98 18.11 3.37 18.58
N SER A 99 19.28 3.53 19.21
CA SER A 99 20.50 2.79 18.88
C SER A 99 21.36 2.52 20.11
N ASP A 100 21.99 1.34 20.14
CA ASP A 100 22.88 0.90 21.23
C ASP A 100 24.37 0.89 20.81
N ASP A 101 24.70 1.32 19.58
CA ASP A 101 26.08 1.37 19.05
C ASP A 101 26.63 2.80 19.09
N VAL A 102 27.46 3.11 20.10
CA VAL A 102 28.00 4.46 20.31
C VAL A 102 29.23 4.70 19.43
N ASP A 103 29.22 5.81 18.70
CA ASP A 103 30.41 6.34 18.02
C ASP A 103 31.29 7.07 19.03
N LEU A 104 32.17 6.32 19.71
CA LEU A 104 33.01 6.86 20.78
C LEU A 104 33.88 8.02 20.30
N ASP A 105 34.47 7.90 19.10
CA ASP A 105 35.36 8.91 18.54
C ASP A 105 34.60 10.23 18.32
N ARG A 106 33.44 10.15 17.66
CA ARG A 106 32.63 11.35 17.37
C ARG A 106 31.96 11.93 18.62
N THR A 107 31.57 11.07 19.56
CA THR A 107 31.03 11.51 20.86
C THR A 107 32.10 12.27 21.64
N LEU A 108 33.33 11.76 21.70
CA LEU A 108 34.45 12.45 22.36
C LEU A 108 34.70 13.85 21.77
N GLU A 109 34.56 14.01 20.46
CA GLU A 109 34.67 15.32 19.80
C GLU A 109 33.55 16.29 20.23
N VAL A 110 32.30 15.83 20.28
CA VAL A 110 31.16 16.66 20.72
C VAL A 110 31.28 17.04 22.19
N LEU A 111 31.69 16.10 23.04
CA LEU A 111 31.88 16.32 24.48
C LEU A 111 33.08 17.21 24.81
N ALA A 112 34.08 17.27 23.93
CA ALA A 112 35.19 18.21 24.07
C ALA A 112 34.71 19.68 23.92
N GLU A 113 33.65 19.90 23.15
CA GLU A 113 33.01 21.21 22.95
C GLU A 113 31.91 21.50 23.99
N HIS A 114 31.29 20.46 24.55
CA HIS A 114 30.19 20.54 25.53
C HIS A 114 30.56 19.87 26.86
N PRO A 115 31.21 20.59 27.80
CA PRO A 115 31.66 20.03 29.07
C PRO A 115 30.52 19.61 30.04
N VAL A 116 29.27 19.99 29.74
CA VAL A 116 28.07 19.51 30.43
C VAL A 116 27.17 18.84 29.39
N PRO A 117 27.22 17.50 29.28
CA PRO A 117 26.54 16.78 28.20
C PRO A 117 25.02 16.72 28.38
N GLU A 118 24.28 16.86 27.30
CA GLU A 118 22.89 16.41 27.16
C GLU A 118 22.84 15.03 26.47
N ASP A 119 21.72 14.31 26.58
CA ASP A 119 21.57 12.98 25.98
C ASP A 119 21.77 12.98 24.45
N THR A 120 21.54 14.11 23.78
CA THR A 120 21.76 14.30 22.34
C THR A 120 23.24 14.47 21.95
N ASP A 121 24.13 14.71 22.92
CA ASP A 121 25.57 14.87 22.69
C ASP A 121 26.30 13.53 22.56
N VAL A 122 25.61 12.44 22.87
CA VAL A 122 26.04 11.09 22.53
C VAL A 122 25.80 10.86 21.06
N VAL A 123 26.85 10.52 20.31
CA VAL A 123 26.75 10.19 18.90
C VAL A 123 26.73 8.68 18.75
N VAL A 124 25.75 8.16 18.03
CA VAL A 124 25.58 6.73 17.75
C VAL A 124 25.86 6.42 16.29
N ARG A 125 26.40 5.24 16.03
CA ARG A 125 26.54 4.67 14.69
C ARG A 125 25.23 3.98 14.33
N GLU A 126 24.44 4.63 13.50
CA GLU A 126 23.23 4.04 12.95
C GLU A 126 23.52 3.49 11.55
N ARG A 127 23.07 2.27 11.28
CA ARG A 127 22.99 1.83 9.88
C ARG A 127 21.74 2.44 9.29
N MET A 128 21.89 3.21 8.22
CA MET A 128 20.72 3.70 7.48
C MET A 128 19.83 2.50 7.11
N SER A 129 18.62 2.46 7.68
CA SER A 129 17.58 1.52 7.26
C SER A 129 17.43 1.66 5.74
N ALA A 130 17.41 0.54 5.02
CA ALA A 130 17.14 0.59 3.59
C ALA A 130 15.77 1.24 3.40
N ARG A 131 15.70 2.35 2.66
CA ARG A 131 14.44 3.02 2.31
C ARG A 131 13.42 1.98 1.86
N ARG A 132 12.22 2.02 2.43
CA ARG A 132 11.13 1.09 2.13
C ARG A 132 10.06 1.83 1.32
N ALA A 133 9.50 1.15 0.34
CA ALA A 133 8.32 1.64 -0.35
C ALA A 133 7.21 0.59 -0.28
N ALA A 134 6.01 1.02 0.08
CA ALA A 134 4.84 0.15 0.06
C ALA A 134 3.70 0.75 -0.76
N VAL A 135 2.94 -0.11 -1.43
CA VAL A 135 1.62 0.24 -2.00
C VAL A 135 0.56 -0.56 -1.27
N LEU A 136 -0.38 0.14 -0.62
CA LEU A 136 -1.61 -0.43 -0.11
C LEU A 136 -2.66 -0.40 -1.23
N ILE A 137 -3.26 -1.55 -1.51
CA ILE A 137 -4.27 -1.75 -2.56
C ILE A 137 -5.56 -2.15 -1.84
N VAL A 138 -6.59 -1.33 -1.92
CA VAL A 138 -7.84 -1.52 -1.18
C VAL A 138 -8.99 -1.77 -2.14
N ASP A 139 -9.70 -2.86 -1.90
CA ASP A 139 -10.95 -3.19 -2.56
C ASP A 139 -12.08 -2.30 -2.04
N VAL A 140 -12.68 -1.52 -2.94
CA VAL A 140 -13.85 -0.66 -2.69
C VAL A 140 -15.03 -1.05 -3.57
N SER A 141 -15.04 -2.28 -4.10
CA SER A 141 -16.13 -2.82 -4.93
C SER A 141 -17.47 -2.86 -4.20
N GLY A 142 -17.48 -3.33 -2.95
CA GLY A 142 -18.65 -3.39 -2.07
C GLY A 142 -18.83 -2.13 -1.24
N SER A 143 -19.98 -2.01 -0.55
CA SER A 143 -20.21 -0.85 0.32
C SER A 143 -19.18 -0.82 1.45
N MET A 144 -18.35 0.22 1.49
CA MET A 144 -17.43 0.50 2.59
C MET A 144 -18.23 0.99 3.79
N ARG A 145 -18.77 0.05 4.59
CA ARG A 145 -19.51 0.35 5.83
C ARG A 145 -19.08 -0.57 6.97
N GLY A 146 -19.34 -0.12 8.19
CA GLY A 146 -19.17 -0.94 9.40
C GLY A 146 -17.72 -1.41 9.57
N GLU A 147 -17.53 -2.72 9.60
CA GLU A 147 -16.23 -3.33 9.88
C GLU A 147 -15.20 -3.15 8.75
N LYS A 148 -15.63 -3.17 7.47
CA LYS A 148 -14.74 -2.95 6.31
C LYS A 148 -14.01 -1.60 6.39
N VAL A 149 -14.75 -0.55 6.75
CA VAL A 149 -14.20 0.80 6.98
C VAL A 149 -13.19 0.80 8.12
N ARG A 150 -13.48 0.08 9.21
CA ARG A 150 -12.56 -0.01 10.35
C ARG A 150 -11.28 -0.77 9.99
N ILE A 151 -11.37 -1.83 9.18
CA ILE A 151 -10.23 -2.60 8.67
C ILE A 151 -9.36 -1.71 7.78
N ALA A 152 -9.96 -1.01 6.81
CA ALA A 152 -9.23 -0.09 5.94
C ALA A 152 -8.53 1.02 6.74
N ALA A 153 -9.23 1.66 7.67
CA ALA A 153 -8.68 2.69 8.54
C ALA A 153 -7.53 2.17 9.41
N ALA A 154 -7.68 0.98 9.99
CA ALA A 154 -6.61 0.34 10.76
C ALA A 154 -5.39 0.05 9.89
N THR A 155 -5.59 -0.40 8.65
CA THR A 155 -4.52 -0.75 7.71
C THR A 155 -3.76 0.49 7.25
N VAL A 156 -4.48 1.54 6.83
CA VAL A 156 -3.89 2.84 6.45
C VAL A 156 -3.12 3.45 7.61
N ALA A 157 -3.71 3.47 8.81
CA ALA A 157 -3.08 4.02 10.00
C ALA A 157 -1.82 3.24 10.41
N ALA A 158 -1.89 1.90 10.34
CA ALA A 158 -0.76 1.03 10.69
C ALA A 158 0.41 1.19 9.73
N LEU A 159 0.15 1.18 8.42
CA LEU A 159 1.20 1.37 7.41
C LEU A 159 1.78 2.77 7.44
N SER A 160 0.95 3.79 7.64
CA SER A 160 1.44 5.17 7.77
C SER A 160 2.34 5.34 9.00
N ALA A 161 2.03 4.66 10.11
CA ALA A 161 2.87 4.67 11.30
C ALA A 161 4.15 3.87 11.11
N ASP A 162 4.09 2.70 10.46
CA ASP A 162 5.28 1.87 10.22
C ASP A 162 6.26 2.52 9.23
N LEU A 163 5.76 3.20 8.20
CA LEU A 163 6.54 3.87 7.15
C LEU A 163 6.73 5.36 7.44
N SER A 164 6.89 5.72 8.71
CA SER A 164 7.13 7.10 9.15
C SER A 164 8.61 7.51 9.16
N GLY A 165 9.52 6.59 8.76
CA GLY A 165 10.96 6.83 8.71
C GLY A 165 11.37 7.80 7.59
N ALA A 166 12.53 8.43 7.76
CA ALA A 166 13.08 9.34 6.75
C ALA A 166 13.34 8.60 5.43
N GLY A 167 12.58 8.94 4.39
CA GLY A 167 12.70 8.35 3.06
C GLY A 167 11.92 7.05 2.86
N ASP A 168 11.06 6.66 3.81
CA ASP A 168 10.04 5.65 3.57
C ASP A 168 8.88 6.24 2.74
N GLU A 169 8.33 5.44 1.84
CA GLU A 169 7.28 5.85 0.91
C GLU A 169 6.06 4.92 1.05
N LEU A 170 4.87 5.48 1.09
CA LEU A 170 3.61 4.74 1.08
C LEU A 170 2.73 5.26 -0.04
N ALA A 171 2.14 4.41 -0.87
CA ALA A 171 1.09 4.76 -1.81
C ALA A 171 -0.22 4.04 -1.47
N LEU A 172 -1.34 4.61 -1.88
CA LEU A 172 -2.67 4.05 -1.71
C LEU A 172 -3.37 3.97 -3.06
N VAL A 173 -3.83 2.78 -3.41
CA VAL A 173 -4.62 2.49 -4.60
C VAL A 173 -5.96 1.92 -4.14
N ALA A 174 -7.06 2.46 -4.64
CA ALA A 174 -8.39 1.88 -4.48
C ALA A 174 -8.78 1.17 -5.77
N PHE A 175 -9.51 0.05 -5.70
CA PHE A 175 -9.99 -0.64 -6.90
C PHE A 175 -11.38 -1.27 -6.74
N TRP A 176 -12.07 -1.44 -7.87
CA TRP A 176 -13.37 -2.08 -8.07
C TRP A 176 -13.36 -2.66 -9.50
N SER A 177 -14.31 -2.35 -10.40
CA SER A 177 -14.16 -2.57 -11.84
C SER A 177 -12.94 -1.86 -12.44
N ASP A 178 -12.49 -0.78 -11.80
CA ASP A 178 -11.29 -0.04 -12.16
C ASP A 178 -10.40 0.24 -10.94
N ALA A 179 -9.47 1.19 -11.03
CA ALA A 179 -8.62 1.62 -9.95
C ALA A 179 -8.34 3.13 -9.98
N ALA A 180 -8.04 3.66 -8.81
CA ALA A 180 -7.66 5.05 -8.60
C ALA A 180 -6.44 5.10 -7.67
N VAL A 181 -5.42 5.88 -8.02
CA VAL A 181 -4.31 6.16 -7.09
C VAL A 181 -4.74 7.30 -6.19
N VAL A 182 -5.16 6.95 -4.97
CA VAL A 182 -5.60 7.88 -3.92
C VAL A 182 -4.43 8.70 -3.39
N LYS A 183 -3.25 8.09 -3.31
CA LYS A 183 -2.03 8.74 -2.85
C LYS A 183 -0.81 8.15 -3.56
N ARG A 184 -0.01 8.99 -4.21
CA ARG A 184 1.25 8.57 -4.85
C ARG A 184 2.41 8.49 -3.87
N LEU A 185 3.42 7.68 -4.16
CA LEU A 185 4.61 7.51 -3.31
C LEU A 185 5.28 8.84 -2.95
N ASP A 186 5.39 9.75 -3.93
CA ASP A 186 6.09 11.03 -3.84
C ASP A 186 5.25 12.19 -3.25
N GLN A 187 4.00 11.95 -2.89
CA GLN A 187 3.12 12.97 -2.31
C GLN A 187 3.04 12.84 -0.79
N PRO A 188 3.15 13.92 0.00
CA PRO A 188 2.87 13.84 1.42
C PRO A 188 1.35 13.75 1.65
N ALA A 189 0.92 12.83 2.52
CA ALA A 189 -0.46 12.75 2.97
C ALA A 189 -0.55 12.12 4.36
N THR A 190 -1.44 12.63 5.20
CA THR A 190 -1.76 12.00 6.48
C THR A 190 -2.66 10.77 6.29
N SER A 191 -2.63 9.84 7.25
CA SER A 191 -3.56 8.70 7.26
C SER A 191 -5.03 9.12 7.23
N ALA A 192 -5.37 10.26 7.85
CA ALA A 192 -6.71 10.82 7.84
C ALA A 192 -7.13 11.30 6.44
N GLN A 193 -6.25 12.02 5.72
CA GLN A 193 -6.53 12.48 4.36
C GLN A 193 -6.67 11.32 3.36
N MET A 194 -5.80 10.32 3.47
CA MET A 194 -5.88 9.10 2.64
C MET A 194 -7.21 8.38 2.86
N LEU A 195 -7.63 8.24 4.11
CA LEU A 195 -8.88 7.58 4.46
C LEU A 195 -10.11 8.38 4.03
N ASP A 196 -10.11 9.69 4.23
CA ASP A 196 -11.20 10.58 3.79
C ASP A 196 -11.42 10.49 2.28
N THR A 197 -10.32 10.56 1.51
CA THR A 197 -10.37 10.43 0.05
C THR A 197 -10.85 9.03 -0.37
N LEU A 198 -10.38 7.97 0.29
CA LEU A 198 -10.78 6.60 0.02
C LEU A 198 -12.30 6.37 0.22
N LEU A 199 -12.91 7.02 1.21
CA LEU A 199 -14.34 6.86 1.52
C LEU A 199 -15.27 7.66 0.60
N ARG A 200 -14.73 8.65 -0.10
CA ARG A 200 -15.42 9.41 -1.14
C ARG A 200 -15.48 8.68 -2.49
N ILE A 201 -14.82 7.53 -2.60
CA ILE A 201 -14.87 6.69 -3.80
C ILE A 201 -16.16 5.87 -3.80
N PRO A 202 -17.01 5.97 -4.82
CA PRO A 202 -18.25 5.21 -4.90
C PRO A 202 -17.98 3.72 -5.07
N ALA A 203 -18.74 2.91 -4.32
CA ALA A 203 -18.76 1.47 -4.49
C ALA A 203 -19.54 1.10 -5.76
N ARG A 204 -18.90 0.35 -6.68
CA ARG A 204 -19.45 0.04 -8.02
C ARG A 204 -19.70 -1.44 -8.28
N GLY A 205 -19.76 -2.27 -7.23
CA GLY A 205 -20.28 -3.65 -7.23
C GLY A 205 -19.44 -4.71 -7.95
N LEU A 206 -18.46 -4.32 -8.74
CA LEU A 206 -17.58 -5.22 -9.49
C LEU A 206 -16.15 -5.16 -8.98
N THR A 207 -15.42 -6.26 -9.16
CA THR A 207 -14.11 -6.50 -8.53
C THR A 207 -13.09 -6.98 -9.56
N ASN A 208 -12.28 -6.05 -10.05
CA ASN A 208 -11.17 -6.24 -10.99
C ASN A 208 -9.82 -6.14 -10.27
N VAL A 209 -9.51 -7.21 -9.54
CA VAL A 209 -8.23 -7.36 -8.82
C VAL A 209 -7.04 -7.19 -9.76
N GLY A 210 -7.11 -7.71 -10.99
CA GLY A 210 -6.00 -7.67 -11.94
C GLY A 210 -5.62 -6.24 -12.35
N PHE A 211 -6.63 -5.38 -12.55
CA PHE A 211 -6.40 -3.98 -12.85
C PHE A 211 -5.85 -3.20 -11.64
N GLY A 212 -6.42 -3.41 -10.45
CA GLY A 212 -5.89 -2.83 -9.20
C GLY A 212 -4.41 -3.20 -8.96
N LEU A 213 -4.05 -4.47 -9.16
CA LEU A 213 -2.67 -4.94 -9.10
C LEU A 213 -1.79 -4.30 -10.17
N SER A 214 -2.29 -4.11 -11.39
CA SER A 214 -1.51 -3.50 -12.48
C SER A 214 -1.17 -2.04 -12.19
N VAL A 215 -2.14 -1.27 -11.70
CA VAL A 215 -1.94 0.14 -11.28
C VAL A 215 -0.97 0.23 -10.11
N ALA A 216 -1.14 -0.63 -9.10
CA ALA A 216 -0.25 -0.68 -7.95
C ALA A 216 1.18 -1.08 -8.32
N HIS A 217 1.37 -2.03 -9.24
CA HIS A 217 2.68 -2.41 -9.75
C HIS A 217 3.36 -1.24 -10.47
N ALA A 218 2.62 -0.51 -11.31
CA ALA A 218 3.14 0.65 -12.01
C ALA A 218 3.58 1.77 -11.04
N GLU A 219 2.79 2.02 -9.98
CA GLU A 219 3.17 2.99 -8.94
C GLU A 219 4.39 2.49 -8.13
N LEU A 220 4.41 1.23 -7.69
CA LEU A 220 5.53 0.66 -6.93
C LEU A 220 6.84 0.63 -7.75
N ALA A 221 6.76 0.49 -9.08
CA ALA A 221 7.91 0.51 -9.97
C ALA A 221 8.61 1.89 -10.01
N ARG A 222 7.94 2.96 -9.59
CA ARG A 222 8.55 4.31 -9.48
C ARG A 222 9.45 4.47 -8.26
N ALA A 223 9.33 3.59 -7.26
CA ALA A 223 10.10 3.67 -6.03
C ALA A 223 11.59 3.33 -6.27
N ALA A 224 12.47 4.18 -5.74
CA ALA A 224 13.92 3.90 -5.69
C ALA A 224 14.32 3.00 -4.50
N ALA A 225 13.36 2.75 -3.59
CA ALA A 225 13.53 1.88 -2.44
C ALA A 225 13.98 0.46 -2.83
N ARG A 226 14.96 -0.09 -2.09
CA ARG A 226 15.40 -1.48 -2.31
C ARG A 226 14.32 -2.46 -1.87
N ARG A 227 13.68 -2.20 -0.73
CA ARG A 227 12.60 -3.02 -0.18
C ARG A 227 11.27 -2.43 -0.62
N ARG A 228 10.62 -3.14 -1.54
CA ARG A 228 9.36 -2.76 -2.18
C ARG A 228 8.32 -3.82 -1.84
N THR A 229 7.17 -3.39 -1.34
CA THR A 229 6.12 -4.31 -0.87
C THR A 229 4.76 -3.84 -1.35
N ALA A 230 3.92 -4.74 -1.83
CA ALA A 230 2.51 -4.50 -2.08
C ALA A 230 1.67 -5.23 -1.03
N ILE A 231 0.61 -4.58 -0.55
CA ILE A 231 -0.34 -5.15 0.41
C ILE A 231 -1.73 -4.98 -0.18
N LEU A 232 -2.37 -6.09 -0.49
CA LEU A 232 -3.72 -6.15 -1.02
C LEU A 232 -4.73 -6.43 0.09
N LEU A 233 -5.66 -5.53 0.33
CA LEU A 233 -6.81 -5.69 1.22
C LEU A 233 -8.07 -5.91 0.37
N THR A 234 -8.64 -7.12 0.43
CA THR A 234 -9.78 -7.54 -0.41
C THR A 234 -10.46 -8.78 0.20
N ASP A 235 -11.71 -9.03 -0.14
CA ASP A 235 -12.35 -10.34 0.04
C ASP A 235 -12.01 -11.34 -1.09
N ALA A 236 -11.27 -10.89 -2.11
CA ALA A 236 -10.79 -11.66 -3.26
C ALA A 236 -11.89 -12.30 -4.12
N VAL A 237 -13.09 -11.71 -4.14
CA VAL A 237 -14.19 -12.15 -5.01
C VAL A 237 -14.06 -11.49 -6.39
N HIS A 238 -13.05 -11.91 -7.15
CA HIS A 238 -12.80 -11.38 -8.50
C HIS A 238 -13.89 -11.83 -9.50
N ASN A 239 -14.49 -10.86 -10.20
CA ASN A 239 -15.60 -11.12 -11.12
C ASN A 239 -15.58 -10.25 -12.39
N ALA A 240 -14.52 -9.46 -12.61
CA ALA A 240 -14.36 -8.60 -13.78
C ALA A 240 -12.89 -8.49 -14.21
N GLY A 241 -12.62 -8.56 -15.51
CA GLY A 241 -11.27 -8.41 -16.08
C GLY A 241 -10.49 -9.73 -16.23
N PRO A 242 -9.22 -9.66 -16.66
CA PRO A 242 -8.33 -10.82 -16.80
C PRO A 242 -7.92 -11.45 -15.46
N ASP A 243 -7.39 -12.67 -15.48
CA ASP A 243 -6.96 -13.37 -14.26
C ASP A 243 -5.85 -12.58 -13.53
N PRO A 244 -6.07 -12.15 -12.27
CA PRO A 244 -5.08 -11.38 -11.50
C PRO A 244 -3.80 -12.17 -11.21
N ARG A 245 -3.83 -13.50 -11.33
CA ARG A 245 -2.64 -14.36 -11.16
C ARG A 245 -1.55 -14.06 -12.19
N ASP A 246 -1.88 -13.50 -13.35
CA ASP A 246 -0.89 -13.13 -14.37
C ASP A 246 -0.07 -11.89 -13.95
N VAL A 247 -0.62 -11.06 -13.08
CA VAL A 247 0.03 -9.82 -12.61
C VAL A 247 0.83 -10.05 -11.34
N ALA A 248 0.37 -10.95 -10.45
CA ALA A 248 0.99 -11.19 -9.15
C ALA A 248 2.51 -11.47 -9.18
N PRO A 249 3.07 -12.29 -10.12
CA PRO A 249 4.51 -12.56 -10.23
C PRO A 249 5.38 -11.33 -10.50
N ARG A 250 4.80 -10.20 -10.90
CA ARG A 250 5.54 -8.97 -11.21
C ARG A 250 5.95 -8.22 -9.93
N PHE A 251 5.38 -8.56 -8.78
CA PHE A 251 5.70 -7.90 -7.52
C PHE A 251 6.93 -8.54 -6.87
N PRO A 252 7.84 -7.73 -6.29
CA PRO A 252 8.92 -8.26 -5.45
C PRO A 252 8.39 -8.92 -4.17
N ALA A 253 7.31 -8.39 -3.61
CA ALA A 253 6.56 -8.97 -2.50
C ALA A 253 5.11 -8.46 -2.53
N LEU A 254 4.13 -9.36 -2.63
CA LEU A 254 2.68 -9.08 -2.59
C LEU A 254 2.06 -9.88 -1.45
N HIS A 255 1.68 -9.20 -0.38
CA HIS A 255 0.95 -9.79 0.73
C HIS A 255 -0.53 -9.53 0.58
N VAL A 256 -1.35 -10.48 1.03
CA VAL A 256 -2.81 -10.40 0.94
C VAL A 256 -3.38 -10.39 2.35
N LEU A 257 -4.08 -9.31 2.68
CA LEU A 257 -4.98 -9.22 3.82
C LEU A 257 -6.37 -9.61 3.33
N LEU A 258 -6.72 -10.87 3.50
CA LEU A 258 -7.99 -11.41 3.02
C LEU A 258 -9.10 -11.12 4.03
N GLU A 259 -10.07 -10.31 3.66
CA GLU A 259 -11.30 -10.14 4.43
C GLU A 259 -12.11 -11.44 4.40
N THR A 260 -12.48 -11.95 5.58
CA THR A 260 -13.15 -13.25 5.74
C THR A 260 -14.52 -13.14 6.40
N ASP A 261 -15.01 -11.91 6.61
CA ASP A 261 -16.38 -11.65 7.04
C ASP A 261 -17.30 -11.68 5.81
N GLY A 262 -17.82 -12.87 5.48
CA GLY A 262 -18.69 -13.10 4.32
C GLY A 262 -18.08 -13.99 3.23
N GLU A 263 -18.60 -13.87 2.01
CA GLU A 263 -18.06 -14.55 0.83
C GLU A 263 -16.65 -14.06 0.53
N HIS A 264 -15.73 -14.99 0.30
CA HIS A 264 -14.33 -14.64 0.06
C HIS A 264 -13.63 -15.67 -0.83
N GLY A 265 -12.78 -15.18 -1.72
CA GLY A 265 -11.98 -15.97 -2.65
C GLY A 265 -10.69 -16.48 -2.04
N LEU A 266 -10.76 -17.33 -1.01
CA LEU A 266 -9.56 -17.89 -0.36
C LEU A 266 -8.57 -18.56 -1.34
N PRO A 267 -8.99 -19.35 -2.33
CA PRO A 267 -8.05 -19.92 -3.31
C PRO A 267 -7.31 -18.83 -4.10
N LEU A 268 -8.03 -17.81 -4.57
CA LEU A 268 -7.43 -16.70 -5.31
C LEU A 268 -6.46 -15.91 -4.42
N GLY A 269 -6.87 -15.51 -3.23
CA GLY A 269 -6.00 -14.79 -2.30
C GLY A 269 -4.70 -15.54 -1.98
N ARG A 270 -4.77 -16.87 -1.82
CA ARG A 270 -3.59 -17.72 -1.60
C ARG A 270 -2.68 -17.75 -2.82
N ASP A 271 -3.23 -17.88 -4.02
CA ASP A 271 -2.45 -17.87 -5.26
C ASP A 271 -1.76 -16.52 -5.46
N LEU A 272 -2.46 -15.40 -5.26
CA LEU A 272 -1.88 -14.06 -5.39
C LEU A 272 -0.71 -13.84 -4.43
N ALA A 273 -0.88 -14.21 -3.16
CA ALA A 273 0.20 -14.13 -2.17
C ALA A 273 1.38 -15.01 -2.56
N ARG A 274 1.13 -16.25 -3.00
CA ARG A 274 2.17 -17.20 -3.39
C ARG A 274 2.94 -16.75 -4.62
N PHE A 275 2.23 -16.33 -5.67
CA PHE A 275 2.82 -15.91 -6.93
C PHE A 275 3.57 -14.59 -6.81
N GLY A 276 3.10 -13.66 -5.98
CA GLY A 276 3.83 -12.44 -5.69
C GLY A 276 4.81 -12.55 -4.52
N HIS A 277 5.27 -13.74 -4.16
CA HIS A 277 6.32 -13.97 -3.14
C HIS A 277 6.01 -13.43 -1.72
N GLY A 278 4.74 -13.26 -1.39
CA GLY A 278 4.31 -12.77 -0.09
C GLY A 278 3.55 -13.83 0.71
N THR A 279 2.64 -13.34 1.55
CA THR A 279 1.90 -14.16 2.53
C THR A 279 0.45 -13.72 2.58
N LEU A 280 -0.45 -14.66 2.83
CA LEU A 280 -1.85 -14.37 3.10
C LEU A 280 -2.11 -14.33 4.61
N SER A 281 -2.81 -13.30 5.07
CA SER A 281 -3.36 -13.19 6.43
C SER A 281 -4.87 -13.01 6.34
N ALA A 282 -5.63 -13.85 7.03
CA ALA A 282 -7.08 -13.66 7.18
C ALA A 282 -7.37 -12.54 8.19
N ILE A 283 -8.27 -11.64 7.82
CA ILE A 283 -8.75 -10.51 8.62
C ILE A 283 -10.26 -10.67 8.78
N ARG A 284 -10.73 -10.76 10.02
CA ARG A 284 -12.16 -10.74 10.35
C ARG A 284 -12.57 -9.37 10.87
N THR A 285 -11.68 -8.72 11.60
CA THR A 285 -11.92 -7.43 12.21
C THR A 285 -10.70 -6.52 12.11
N HIS A 286 -10.90 -5.22 12.31
CA HIS A 286 -9.87 -4.20 12.36
C HIS A 286 -8.77 -4.50 13.41
N ARG A 287 -9.06 -5.33 14.42
CA ARG A 287 -8.10 -5.74 15.44
C ARG A 287 -7.06 -6.74 14.93
N ASP A 288 -7.39 -7.50 13.88
CA ASP A 288 -6.51 -8.51 13.28
C ASP A 288 -5.42 -7.86 12.39
N VAL A 289 -5.67 -6.62 11.94
CA VAL A 289 -4.81 -5.89 11.01
C VAL A 289 -3.42 -5.67 11.57
N ALA A 290 -3.29 -5.13 12.79
CA ALA A 290 -1.98 -4.84 13.37
C ALA A 290 -1.12 -6.11 13.55
N PRO A 291 -1.63 -7.22 14.14
CA PRO A 291 -0.90 -8.48 14.17
C PRO A 291 -0.55 -9.06 12.79
N ALA A 292 -1.42 -8.90 11.79
CA ALA A 292 -1.15 -9.35 10.43
C ALA A 292 -0.03 -8.54 9.77
N LEU A 293 -0.10 -7.21 9.84
CA LEU A 293 0.91 -6.32 9.28
C LEU A 293 2.26 -6.50 9.97
N ASN A 294 2.31 -6.69 11.30
CA ASN A 294 3.57 -6.97 11.99
C ASN A 294 4.26 -8.24 11.47
N ARG A 295 3.51 -9.29 11.11
CA ARG A 295 4.07 -10.52 10.53
C ARG A 295 4.55 -10.32 9.09
N VAL A 296 3.83 -9.49 8.33
CA VAL A 296 4.15 -9.17 6.94
C VAL A 296 5.39 -8.28 6.83
N LEU A 297 5.48 -7.24 7.66
CA LEU A 297 6.51 -6.21 7.61
C LEU A 297 7.80 -6.61 8.36
N ALA A 298 7.78 -7.69 9.13
CA ALA A 298 8.97 -8.24 9.78
C ALA A 298 9.81 -9.18 8.88
N ARG A 299 9.47 -9.30 7.58
CA ARG A 299 10.16 -10.14 6.59
C ARG A 299 10.85 -9.31 5.51
#